data_AF-A0A3D5VBS4-F1
#
_entry.id   AF-A0A3D5VBS4-F1
#
_cell.length_a   1.000
_cell.length_b   1.000
_cell.length_c   1.000
_cell.angle_alpha   90.00
_cell.angle_beta   90.00
_cell.angle_gamma   90.00
#
_symmetry.space_group_name_H-M   'P 1'
#
loop_
_entity.id
_entity.type
_entity.pdbx_description
1 polymer ?
#
loop_
_entity_poly.entity_id
_entity_poly.type
_entity_poly.pdbx_seq_one_letter_code
_entity_poly.pdbx_strand_id
1 'polypeptide(L)'
;MKKVIFVFFLLSSLLWATYNYISFPQDGSKESWNDGPYIFWENDSLQVYFIQNDSLYHKVYADTVNFSESILPYPVKIAKTKFPEVDSLSASKIFALSDVHGQFGVMQKLLKEAHVIDDDFNWSFADGVLVVVGDIFDRGAQVNQSFWLLYKLRNQACQAGGCVILLRGNHEKMIQQNDLRYVNDKYLAKTCKLLNKKYPQLYATNSILGKWL
;
A
#
# COMPACT_ATOMS: atom_id res chain seq x y z
N MET A 1 0.04 34.99 14.66
CA MET A 1 0.23 34.09 13.51
C MET A 1 -1.07 33.32 13.30
N LYS A 2 -1.81 33.58 12.22
CA LYS A 2 -3.08 32.91 11.94
C LYS A 2 -2.78 31.55 11.29
N LYS A 3 -3.14 30.44 11.95
CA LYS A 3 -3.09 29.10 11.37
C LYS A 3 -4.24 29.01 10.36
N VAL A 4 -3.90 28.93 9.08
CA VAL A 4 -4.88 28.66 8.02
C VAL A 4 -5.02 27.13 7.94
N ILE A 5 -6.23 26.63 8.20
CA ILE A 5 -6.58 25.22 8.07
C ILE A 5 -7.38 25.11 6.78
N PHE A 6 -6.88 24.33 5.81
CA PHE A 6 -7.66 23.94 4.64
C PHE A 6 -8.40 22.64 4.97
N VAL A 7 -9.73 22.71 5.00
CA VAL A 7 -10.60 21.53 5.07
C VAL A 7 -11.26 21.40 3.69
N PHE A 8 -10.95 20.32 2.97
CA PHE A 8 -11.67 19.97 1.75
C PHE A 8 -12.84 19.06 2.11
N PHE A 9 -14.07 19.56 1.96
CA PHE A 9 -15.27 18.75 1.94
C PHE A 9 -15.54 18.30 0.50
N LEU A 10 -15.59 16.99 0.28
CA LEU A 10 -16.18 16.41 -0.93
C LEU A 10 -17.70 16.55 -0.83
N LEU A 11 -18.23 17.66 -1.35
CA LEU A 11 -19.65 17.83 -1.61
C LEU A 11 -20.04 16.95 -2.79
N SER A 12 -20.67 15.81 -2.49
CA SER A 12 -21.46 15.07 -3.47
C SER A 12 -22.70 15.89 -3.80
N SER A 13 -22.79 16.40 -5.04
CA SER A 13 -24.05 16.83 -5.61
C SER A 13 -24.15 16.36 -7.05
N LEU A 14 -25.31 15.78 -7.35
CA LEU A 14 -25.67 15.21 -8.63
C LEU A 14 -25.54 16.25 -9.75
N LEU A 15 -24.73 15.91 -10.77
CA LEU A 15 -24.87 16.45 -12.12
C LEU A 15 -25.00 15.26 -13.08
N TRP A 16 -26.25 14.89 -13.32
CA TRP A 16 -26.65 14.14 -14.50
C TRP A 16 -26.61 15.08 -15.71
N ALA A 17 -25.55 15.00 -16.52
CA ALA A 17 -25.60 15.38 -17.94
C ALA A 17 -24.33 14.88 -18.65
N THR A 18 -24.53 13.89 -19.52
CA THR A 18 -23.66 13.47 -20.64
C THR A 18 -22.19 13.27 -20.31
N TYR A 19 -21.90 12.26 -19.48
CA TYR A 19 -20.61 11.57 -19.60
C TYR A 19 -20.67 10.75 -20.89
N ASN A 20 -19.97 11.21 -21.92
CA ASN A 20 -19.56 10.32 -23.00
C ASN A 20 -18.86 9.14 -22.33
N TYR A 21 -19.46 7.94 -22.43
CA TYR A 21 -18.74 6.71 -22.18
C TYR A 21 -17.57 6.70 -23.17
N ILE A 22 -16.41 7.15 -22.71
CA ILE A 22 -15.15 6.71 -23.30
C ILE A 22 -15.10 5.23 -22.95
N SER A 23 -15.64 4.42 -23.84
CA SER A 23 -15.37 2.99 -23.87
C SER A 23 -13.86 2.88 -24.05
N PHE A 24 -13.13 2.60 -22.96
CA PHE A 24 -11.78 2.09 -23.09
C PHE A 24 -11.89 0.84 -23.97
N PRO A 25 -11.11 0.73 -25.05
CA PRO A 25 -11.08 -0.49 -25.83
C PRO A 25 -10.73 -1.61 -24.85
N GLN A 26 -11.66 -2.54 -24.66
CA GLN A 26 -11.35 -3.83 -24.08
C GLN A 26 -10.49 -4.52 -25.13
N ASP A 27 -9.18 -4.28 -25.07
CA ASP A 27 -8.23 -5.15 -25.74
C ASP A 27 -8.55 -6.57 -25.25
N GLY A 28 -8.93 -7.44 -26.19
CA GLY A 28 -9.25 -8.83 -25.93
C GLY A 28 -8.05 -9.65 -25.46
N SER A 29 -6.88 -9.03 -25.26
CA SER A 29 -5.80 -9.61 -24.49
C SER A 29 -6.20 -9.68 -23.02
N LYS A 30 -6.27 -10.89 -22.46
CA LYS A 30 -6.35 -11.08 -21.01
C LYS A 30 -5.10 -10.43 -20.41
N GLU A 31 -5.25 -9.24 -19.86
CA GLU A 31 -4.16 -8.55 -19.16
C GLU A 31 -3.56 -9.50 -18.11
N SER A 32 -2.25 -9.69 -18.21
CA SER A 32 -1.52 -10.61 -17.33
C SER A 32 -1.51 -10.07 -15.89
N TRP A 33 -1.49 -10.97 -14.90
CA TRP A 33 -1.50 -10.55 -13.50
C TRP A 33 -0.11 -10.39 -12.93
N ASN A 34 0.11 -9.29 -12.22
CA ASN A 34 1.33 -8.97 -11.50
C ASN A 34 0.95 -8.55 -10.08
N ASP A 35 1.51 -9.21 -9.07
CA ASP A 35 1.11 -8.99 -7.68
C ASP A 35 2.17 -9.42 -6.65
N GLY A 36 2.09 -8.83 -5.46
CA GLY A 36 3.01 -9.03 -4.35
C GLY A 36 4.07 -7.91 -4.22
N PRO A 37 5.24 -8.21 -3.65
CA PRO A 37 5.58 -9.49 -3.02
C PRO A 37 4.77 -9.74 -1.74
N TYR A 38 4.52 -11.00 -1.45
CA TYR A 38 4.02 -11.50 -0.18
C TYR A 38 5.19 -12.15 0.56
N ILE A 39 5.57 -11.58 1.69
CA ILE A 39 6.79 -11.97 2.41
C ILE A 39 6.42 -12.51 3.78
N PHE A 40 6.84 -13.73 4.09
CA PHE A 40 6.54 -14.43 5.34
C PHE A 40 7.82 -14.81 6.07
N TRP A 41 7.80 -14.72 7.40
CA TRP A 41 8.77 -15.39 8.27
C TRP A 41 8.34 -16.84 8.48
N GLU A 42 9.17 -17.78 8.01
CA GLU A 42 8.98 -19.22 8.21
C GLU A 42 10.35 -19.89 8.43
N ASN A 43 10.48 -20.72 9.47
CA ASN A 43 11.71 -21.47 9.78
C ASN A 43 12.98 -20.60 9.77
N ASP A 44 12.96 -19.46 10.48
CA ASP A 44 14.08 -18.49 10.55
C ASP A 44 14.54 -17.93 9.20
N SER A 45 13.67 -17.95 8.20
CA SER A 45 13.94 -17.41 6.86
C SER A 45 12.76 -16.58 6.35
N LEU A 46 13.05 -15.71 5.39
CA LEU A 46 12.07 -14.90 4.67
C LEU A 46 11.67 -15.60 3.36
N GLN A 47 10.41 -16.01 3.31
CA GLN A 47 9.77 -16.62 2.16
C GLN A 47 9.09 -15.53 1.33
N VAL A 48 9.61 -15.25 0.14
CA VAL A 48 9.14 -14.17 -0.75
C VAL A 48 8.41 -14.78 -1.93
N TYR A 49 7.10 -14.58 -1.99
CA TYR A 49 6.26 -14.98 -3.11
C TYR A 49 5.84 -13.77 -3.93
N PHE A 50 5.87 -13.88 -5.25
CA PHE A 50 5.33 -12.85 -6.11
C PHE A 50 4.81 -13.43 -7.42
N ILE A 51 3.86 -12.74 -8.03
CA ILE A 51 3.27 -13.15 -9.29
C ILE A 51 3.72 -12.17 -10.35
N GLN A 52 4.30 -12.69 -11.43
CA GLN A 52 4.65 -11.90 -12.59
C GLN A 52 4.15 -12.61 -13.84
N ASN A 53 3.39 -11.90 -14.67
CA ASN A 53 2.74 -12.45 -15.85
C ASN A 53 1.98 -13.77 -15.58
N ASP A 54 1.11 -13.76 -14.55
CA ASP A 54 0.32 -14.92 -14.07
C ASP A 54 1.13 -16.11 -13.54
N SER A 55 2.46 -16.01 -13.48
CA SER A 55 3.34 -17.06 -12.97
C SER A 55 3.76 -16.75 -11.54
N LEU A 56 3.67 -17.75 -10.66
CA LEU A 56 4.14 -17.64 -9.28
C LEU A 56 5.65 -17.87 -9.23
N TYR A 57 6.35 -16.95 -8.58
CA TYR A 57 7.75 -17.04 -8.25
C TYR A 57 7.92 -17.10 -6.73
N HIS A 58 8.95 -17.82 -6.29
CA HIS A 58 9.29 -18.00 -4.90
C HIS A 58 10.80 -17.84 -4.72
N LYS A 59 11.19 -17.02 -3.75
CA LYS A 59 12.58 -16.77 -3.36
C LYS A 59 12.71 -16.88 -1.84
N VAL A 60 13.85 -17.36 -1.36
CA VAL A 60 14.14 -17.52 0.06
C VAL A 60 15.35 -16.67 0.42
N TYR A 61 15.24 -15.94 1.53
CA TYR A 61 16.32 -15.10 2.08
C TYR A 61 16.53 -15.44 3.54
N ALA A 62 17.76 -15.28 4.05
CA ALA A 62 18.06 -15.57 5.45
C ALA A 62 17.39 -14.56 6.40
N ASP A 63 17.62 -13.26 6.19
CA ASP A 63 17.26 -12.24 7.17
C ASP A 63 16.86 -10.89 6.56
N THR A 64 17.42 -10.55 5.39
CA THR A 64 17.22 -9.27 4.71
C THR A 64 16.79 -9.53 3.27
N VAL A 65 15.81 -8.75 2.81
CA VAL A 65 15.35 -8.77 1.42
C VAL A 65 15.59 -7.39 0.81
N ASN A 66 16.21 -7.35 -0.36
CA ASN A 66 16.17 -6.19 -1.25
C ASN A 66 15.35 -6.60 -2.48
N PHE A 67 14.05 -6.30 -2.45
CA PHE A 67 13.13 -6.68 -3.51
C PHE A 67 13.10 -5.60 -4.58
N SER A 68 13.40 -5.98 -5.83
CA SER A 68 13.45 -5.08 -6.98
C SER A 68 13.02 -5.81 -8.25
N GLU A 69 11.75 -6.23 -8.28
CA GLU A 69 11.13 -6.83 -9.46
C GLU A 69 10.10 -5.87 -10.08
N SER A 70 9.83 -6.04 -11.38
CA SER A 70 8.95 -5.16 -12.17
C SER A 70 7.52 -4.98 -11.65
N ILE A 71 7.07 -5.84 -10.74
CA ILE A 71 5.74 -5.77 -10.11
C ILE A 71 5.59 -4.59 -9.14
N LEU A 72 6.72 -4.06 -8.65
CA LEU A 72 6.79 -2.83 -7.87
C LEU A 72 7.58 -1.78 -8.67
N PRO A 73 7.11 -0.53 -8.74
CA PRO A 73 7.82 0.54 -9.45
C PRO A 73 9.02 1.10 -8.65
N TYR A 74 9.29 0.58 -7.45
CA TYR A 74 10.38 1.00 -6.57
C TYR A 74 10.94 -0.21 -5.80
N PRO A 75 12.21 -0.17 -5.39
CA PRO A 75 12.79 -1.21 -4.55
C PRO A 75 12.28 -1.13 -3.11
N VAL A 76 12.15 -2.27 -2.45
CA VAL A 76 11.81 -2.36 -1.04
C VAL A 76 12.88 -3.16 -0.31
N LYS A 77 13.44 -2.54 0.74
CA LYS A 77 14.33 -3.22 1.68
C LYS A 77 13.56 -3.63 2.92
N ILE A 78 13.51 -4.92 3.20
CA ILE A 78 12.99 -5.47 4.45
C ILE A 78 14.18 -5.76 5.37
N ALA A 79 14.21 -5.11 6.52
CA ALA A 79 15.16 -5.34 7.59
C ALA A 79 14.43 -5.27 8.94
N LYS A 80 15.02 -5.83 10.01
CA LYS A 80 14.50 -5.69 11.38
C LYS A 80 14.62 -4.22 11.81
N THR A 81 13.60 -3.41 11.57
CA THR A 81 13.54 -2.02 12.04
C THR A 81 12.62 -1.90 13.24
N LYS A 82 13.09 -1.17 14.27
CA LYS A 82 12.23 -0.68 15.35
C LYS A 82 11.74 0.69 14.94
N PHE A 83 10.42 0.87 14.93
CA PHE A 83 9.84 2.19 14.68
C PHE A 83 9.73 2.94 16.01
N PRO A 84 10.10 4.23 16.06
CA PRO A 84 9.90 5.04 17.26
C PRO A 84 8.41 5.18 17.57
N GLU A 85 8.09 5.28 18.87
CA GLU A 85 6.74 5.54 19.35
C GLU A 85 6.28 6.96 18.94
N VAL A 86 5.00 7.07 18.61
CA VAL A 86 4.39 8.27 18.01
C VAL A 86 4.35 9.46 18.98
N ASP A 87 4.42 9.21 20.29
CA ASP A 87 4.21 10.21 21.35
C ASP A 87 5.34 11.26 21.48
N SER A 88 6.43 11.10 20.71
CA SER A 88 7.61 11.98 20.75
C SER A 88 7.77 12.89 19.53
N LEU A 89 6.78 12.95 18.63
CA LEU A 89 6.94 13.63 17.34
C LEU A 89 6.65 15.13 17.43
N SER A 90 7.69 15.94 17.24
CA SER A 90 7.56 17.37 16.93
C SER A 90 7.50 17.54 15.41
N ALA A 91 6.30 17.58 14.84
CA ALA A 91 6.11 17.69 13.39
C ALA A 91 6.09 19.16 12.92
N SER A 92 6.96 19.52 11.98
CA SER A 92 6.90 20.85 11.34
C SER A 92 5.67 21.00 10.42
N LYS A 93 5.20 19.90 9.84
CA LYS A 93 4.05 19.83 8.93
C LYS A 93 3.42 18.44 8.90
N ILE A 94 2.14 18.38 8.54
CA ILE A 94 1.35 17.15 8.46
C ILE A 94 0.63 17.10 7.12
N PHE A 95 0.67 15.96 6.44
CA PHE A 95 -0.19 15.63 5.30
C PHE A 95 -1.05 14.43 5.66
N ALA A 96 -2.35 14.50 5.42
CA ALA A 96 -3.29 13.43 5.74
C ALA A 96 -4.06 12.98 4.49
N LEU A 97 -4.22 11.66 4.34
CA LEU A 97 -5.02 11.03 3.29
C LEU A 97 -5.75 9.79 3.86
N SER A 98 -6.75 9.30 3.14
CA SER A 98 -7.53 8.13 3.54
C SER A 98 -8.10 7.43 2.30
N ASP A 99 -8.67 6.24 2.48
CA ASP A 99 -9.56 5.57 1.52
C ASP A 99 -8.89 5.34 0.15
N VAL A 100 -7.62 4.91 0.16
CA VAL A 100 -6.88 4.62 -1.07
C VAL A 100 -7.51 3.48 -1.85
N HIS A 101 -8.05 2.46 -1.17
CA HIS A 101 -8.77 1.34 -1.79
C HIS A 101 -8.07 0.75 -3.03
N GLY A 102 -6.80 0.39 -2.87
CA GLY A 102 -5.98 -0.19 -3.92
C GLY A 102 -5.78 0.69 -5.17
N GLN A 103 -6.02 2.00 -5.09
CA GLN A 103 -5.77 2.98 -6.15
C GLN A 103 -4.39 3.61 -6.02
N PHE A 104 -3.34 2.77 -6.15
CA PHE A 104 -1.96 3.20 -5.96
C PHE A 104 -1.57 4.40 -6.84
N GLY A 105 -1.95 4.41 -8.12
CA GLY A 105 -1.61 5.53 -9.01
C GLY A 105 -2.17 6.88 -8.55
N VAL A 106 -3.36 6.89 -7.95
CA VAL A 106 -3.96 8.11 -7.37
C VAL A 106 -3.21 8.53 -6.12
N MET A 107 -2.93 7.59 -5.21
CA MET A 107 -2.14 7.86 -4.00
C MET A 107 -0.76 8.41 -4.35
N GLN A 108 -0.05 7.78 -5.30
CA GLN A 108 1.24 8.23 -5.80
C GLN A 108 1.18 9.67 -6.28
N LYS A 109 0.20 10.01 -7.13
CA LYS A 109 0.04 11.37 -7.65
C LYS A 109 -0.16 12.38 -6.52
N LEU A 110 -1.06 12.09 -5.59
CA LEU A 110 -1.32 12.97 -4.43
C LEU A 110 -0.06 13.20 -3.59
N LEU A 111 0.69 12.13 -3.30
CA LEU A 111 1.92 12.23 -2.52
C LEU A 111 3.02 13.03 -3.24
N LYS A 112 3.14 12.90 -4.56
CA LYS A 112 4.09 13.69 -5.37
C LYS A 112 3.72 15.18 -5.39
N GLU A 113 2.46 15.50 -5.68
CA GLU A 113 1.97 16.88 -5.72
C GLU A 113 2.07 17.57 -4.35
N ALA A 114 1.94 16.81 -3.25
CA ALA A 114 2.12 17.31 -1.90
C ALA A 114 3.60 17.35 -1.45
N HIS A 115 4.53 16.96 -2.31
CA HIS A 115 5.96 16.82 -2.01
C HIS A 115 6.25 15.92 -0.81
N VAL A 116 5.39 14.93 -0.55
CA VAL A 116 5.62 13.89 0.46
C VAL A 116 6.63 12.86 -0.05
N ILE A 117 6.58 12.58 -1.35
CA ILE A 117 7.56 11.74 -2.05
C ILE A 117 8.18 12.46 -3.26
N ASP A 118 9.42 12.10 -3.58
CA ASP A 118 10.09 12.50 -4.81
C ASP A 118 9.71 11.63 -6.01
N ASP A 119 10.36 11.86 -7.16
CA ASP A 119 10.06 11.12 -8.38
C ASP A 119 10.41 9.64 -8.33
N ASP A 120 11.37 9.28 -7.47
CA ASP A 120 11.89 7.94 -7.21
C ASP A 120 11.18 7.27 -6.01
N PHE A 121 10.02 7.80 -5.60
CA PHE A 121 9.19 7.30 -4.50
C PHE A 121 9.90 7.33 -3.13
N ASN A 122 10.89 8.20 -2.94
CA ASN A 122 11.54 8.40 -1.65
C ASN A 122 10.86 9.48 -0.84
N TRP A 123 10.92 9.34 0.48
CA TRP A 123 10.48 10.38 1.41
C TRP A 123 11.16 11.72 1.13
N SER A 124 10.36 12.76 0.87
CA SER A 124 10.83 14.13 0.62
C SER A 124 10.19 15.14 1.58
N PHE A 125 9.55 14.67 2.65
CA PHE A 125 8.75 15.51 3.54
C PHE A 125 9.48 16.02 4.79
N ALA A 126 10.82 15.98 4.79
CA ALA A 126 11.67 16.40 5.91
C ALA A 126 11.27 15.73 7.24
N ASP A 127 11.14 16.49 8.32
CA ASP A 127 10.66 16.06 9.65
C ASP A 127 9.12 16.03 9.75
N GLY A 128 8.42 16.09 8.62
CA GLY A 128 6.97 16.09 8.57
C GLY A 128 6.34 14.73 8.89
N VAL A 129 5.01 14.72 8.97
CA VAL A 129 4.22 13.51 9.26
C VAL A 129 3.23 13.25 8.15
N LEU A 130 3.26 12.05 7.60
CA LEU A 130 2.20 11.50 6.75
C LEU A 130 1.22 10.71 7.62
N VAL A 131 -0.06 11.05 7.58
CA VAL A 131 -1.12 10.30 8.25
C VAL A 131 -2.02 9.64 7.21
N VAL A 132 -2.13 8.32 7.25
CA VAL A 132 -3.05 7.54 6.45
C VAL A 132 -4.16 7.05 7.36
N VAL A 133 -5.39 7.53 7.15
CA VAL A 133 -6.55 7.30 8.03
C VAL A 133 -7.28 5.99 7.68
N GLY A 134 -6.53 4.97 7.25
CA GLY A 134 -7.05 3.64 6.95
C GLY A 134 -7.62 3.47 5.54
N ASP A 135 -8.26 2.31 5.33
CA ASP A 135 -8.95 1.91 4.12
C ASP A 135 -8.05 1.88 2.87
N ILE A 136 -6.90 1.22 3.02
CA ILE A 136 -5.99 0.91 1.91
C ILE A 136 -6.45 -0.35 1.16
N PHE A 137 -7.00 -1.32 1.89
CA PHE A 137 -7.55 -2.56 1.33
C PHE A 137 -8.74 -2.32 0.40
N ASP A 138 -9.05 -3.38 -0.36
CA ASP A 138 -10.26 -3.55 -1.16
C ASP A 138 -10.41 -2.67 -2.41
N ARG A 139 -11.38 -3.05 -3.25
CA ARG A 139 -11.82 -2.42 -4.50
C ARG A 139 -10.76 -2.43 -5.61
N GLY A 140 -9.66 -1.71 -5.44
CA GLY A 140 -8.59 -1.59 -6.42
C GLY A 140 -7.67 -2.81 -6.46
N ALA A 141 -6.87 -2.89 -7.52
CA ALA A 141 -5.96 -4.01 -7.79
C ALA A 141 -4.49 -3.73 -7.40
N GLN A 142 -4.22 -2.61 -6.72
CA GLN A 142 -2.86 -2.18 -6.36
C GLN A 142 -2.67 -1.97 -4.84
N VAL A 143 -3.28 -2.85 -4.04
CA VAL A 143 -3.19 -2.83 -2.57
C VAL A 143 -1.76 -3.06 -2.10
N ASN A 144 -1.06 -4.05 -2.65
CA ASN A 144 0.31 -4.38 -2.24
C ASN A 144 1.30 -3.25 -2.55
N GLN A 145 1.19 -2.63 -3.71
CA GLN A 145 1.99 -1.44 -4.06
C GLN A 145 1.76 -0.37 -2.99
N SER A 146 0.50 -0.07 -2.66
CA SER A 146 0.19 0.94 -1.65
C SER A 146 0.83 0.66 -0.29
N PHE A 147 0.68 -0.56 0.24
CA PHE A 147 1.31 -0.92 1.51
C PHE A 147 2.83 -0.94 1.46
N TRP A 148 3.43 -1.45 0.40
CA TRP A 148 4.89 -1.48 0.28
C TRP A 148 5.50 -0.10 0.15
N LEU A 149 4.82 0.85 -0.52
CA LEU A 149 5.26 2.24 -0.53
C LEU A 149 5.20 2.82 0.88
N LEU A 150 4.08 2.68 1.58
CA LEU A 150 3.93 3.20 2.94
C LEU A 150 4.93 2.57 3.93
N TYR A 151 5.20 1.27 3.80
CA TYR A 151 6.24 0.57 4.57
C TYR A 151 7.64 1.14 4.29
N LYS A 152 7.99 1.33 3.01
CA LYS A 152 9.25 1.97 2.61
C LYS A 152 9.36 3.39 3.18
N LEU A 153 8.31 4.20 3.02
CA LEU A 153 8.27 5.58 3.50
C LEU A 153 8.36 5.67 5.02
N ARG A 154 7.74 4.75 5.77
CA ARG A 154 7.88 4.71 7.24
C ARG A 154 9.34 4.65 7.65
N ASN A 155 10.14 3.79 7.01
CA ASN A 155 11.57 3.67 7.32
C ASN A 155 12.34 4.95 6.97
N GLN A 156 12.08 5.54 5.80
CA GLN A 156 12.78 6.75 5.35
C GLN A 156 12.39 7.98 6.17
N ALA A 157 11.11 8.13 6.50
CA ALA A 157 10.61 9.21 7.34
C ALA A 157 11.29 9.20 8.71
N CYS A 158 11.38 8.03 9.36
CA CYS A 158 12.07 7.91 10.66
C CYS A 158 13.54 8.33 10.58
N GLN A 159 14.23 8.05 9.48
CA GLN A 159 15.63 8.47 9.27
C GLN A 159 15.76 9.99 9.08
N ALA A 160 14.72 10.65 8.54
CA ALA A 160 14.66 12.09 8.34
C ALA A 160 14.10 12.86 9.55
N GLY A 161 13.79 12.18 10.67
CA GLY A 161 13.14 12.78 11.83
C GLY A 161 11.62 12.97 11.67
N GLY A 162 11.04 12.51 10.56
CA GLY A 162 9.61 12.50 10.30
C GLY A 162 8.94 11.17 10.65
N CYS A 163 7.70 11.00 10.21
CA CYS A 163 6.90 9.84 10.56
C CYS A 163 5.81 9.50 9.52
N VAL A 164 5.48 8.21 9.38
CA VAL A 164 4.29 7.74 8.64
C VAL A 164 3.35 7.03 9.62
N ILE A 165 2.21 7.61 9.93
CA ILE A 165 1.18 7.02 10.79
C ILE A 165 0.15 6.34 9.90
N LEU A 166 -0.01 5.03 10.03
CA LEU A 166 -1.07 4.27 9.38
C LEU A 166 -2.08 3.86 10.44
N LEU A 167 -3.30 4.37 10.32
CA LEU A 167 -4.44 3.96 11.13
C LEU A 167 -5.18 2.82 10.44
N ARG A 168 -5.93 2.05 11.22
CA ARG A 168 -6.73 0.94 10.72
C ARG A 168 -8.17 1.41 10.49
N GLY A 169 -8.63 1.33 9.25
CA GLY A 169 -10.00 1.58 8.86
C GLY A 169 -10.89 0.34 9.02
N ASN A 170 -12.13 0.44 8.57
CA ASN A 170 -13.06 -0.68 8.62
C ASN A 170 -12.68 -1.77 7.62
N HIS A 171 -12.07 -1.44 6.49
CA HIS A 171 -11.64 -2.44 5.51
C HIS A 171 -10.49 -3.31 6.04
N GLU A 172 -9.53 -2.74 6.76
CA GLU A 172 -8.49 -3.52 7.46
C GLU A 172 -9.13 -4.51 8.46
N LYS A 173 -10.17 -4.09 9.18
CA LYS A 173 -10.91 -4.96 10.13
C LYS A 173 -11.68 -6.05 9.39
N MET A 174 -12.34 -5.73 8.28
CA MET A 174 -13.11 -6.68 7.47
C MET A 174 -12.21 -7.80 6.94
N ILE A 175 -11.05 -7.47 6.38
CA ILE A 175 -10.09 -8.47 5.89
C ILE A 175 -9.63 -9.39 7.01
N GLN A 176 -9.30 -8.86 8.19
CA GLN A 176 -8.93 -9.69 9.34
C GLN A 176 -10.05 -10.64 9.79
N GLN A 177 -11.31 -10.23 9.62
CA GLN A 177 -12.49 -11.04 9.93
C GLN A 177 -12.92 -11.96 8.77
N ASN A 178 -12.11 -12.03 7.70
CA ASN A 178 -12.41 -12.78 6.47
C ASN A 178 -13.73 -12.35 5.79
N ASP A 179 -14.10 -11.08 5.96
CA ASP A 179 -15.16 -10.45 5.18
C ASP A 179 -14.56 -9.88 3.89
N LEU A 180 -14.75 -10.61 2.78
CA LEU A 180 -14.05 -10.38 1.51
C LEU A 180 -14.95 -9.74 0.45
N ARG A 181 -16.12 -9.21 0.83
CA ARG A 181 -17.16 -8.72 -0.10
C ARG A 181 -16.68 -7.62 -1.05
N TYR A 182 -15.62 -6.89 -0.68
CA TYR A 182 -15.09 -5.77 -1.46
C TYR A 182 -13.71 -6.03 -2.05
N VAL A 183 -13.15 -7.22 -1.84
CA VAL A 183 -11.83 -7.56 -2.38
C VAL A 183 -11.91 -7.59 -3.90
N ASN A 184 -10.91 -7.03 -4.57
CA ASN A 184 -10.81 -7.12 -6.02
C ASN A 184 -10.70 -8.59 -6.46
N ASP A 185 -11.56 -9.03 -7.38
CA ASP A 185 -11.65 -10.42 -7.82
C ASP A 185 -10.33 -11.00 -8.33
N LYS A 186 -9.41 -10.18 -8.89
CA LYS A 186 -8.10 -10.67 -9.33
C LYS A 186 -7.31 -11.30 -8.18
N TYR A 187 -7.40 -10.77 -6.96
CA TYR A 187 -6.73 -11.37 -5.79
C TYR A 187 -7.30 -12.75 -5.46
N LEU A 188 -8.63 -12.90 -5.43
CA LEU A 188 -9.29 -14.16 -5.07
C LEU A 188 -9.13 -15.21 -6.18
N ALA A 189 -9.33 -14.80 -7.43
CA ALA A 189 -9.33 -15.68 -8.59
C ALA A 189 -7.92 -16.09 -9.04
N LYS A 190 -6.91 -15.24 -8.81
CA LYS A 190 -5.52 -15.50 -9.23
C LYS A 190 -4.58 -15.66 -8.04
N THR A 191 -4.36 -14.60 -7.25
CA THR A 191 -3.35 -14.63 -6.18
C THR A 191 -3.57 -15.73 -5.17
N CYS A 192 -4.76 -15.79 -4.57
CA CYS A 192 -5.10 -16.80 -3.57
C CYS A 192 -4.99 -18.22 -4.13
N LYS A 193 -5.35 -18.43 -5.40
CA LYS A 193 -5.24 -19.74 -6.06
C LYS A 193 -3.79 -20.14 -6.31
N LEU A 194 -2.97 -19.22 -6.84
CA LEU A 194 -1.56 -19.47 -7.12
C LEU A 194 -0.78 -19.74 -5.84
N LEU A 195 -1.00 -18.96 -4.78
CA LEU A 195 -0.30 -19.13 -3.49
C LEU A 195 -0.91 -20.24 -2.62
N ASN A 196 -2.05 -20.81 -3.01
CA ASN A 196 -2.85 -21.74 -2.19
C ASN A 196 -3.11 -21.21 -0.77
N LYS A 197 -3.53 -19.93 -0.67
CA LYS A 197 -3.81 -19.23 0.59
C LYS A 197 -5.11 -18.43 0.49
N LYS A 198 -5.88 -18.38 1.57
CA LYS A 198 -7.01 -17.45 1.70
C LYS A 198 -6.49 -16.02 1.80
N TYR A 199 -7.29 -15.06 1.34
CA TYR A 199 -6.88 -13.65 1.28
C TYR A 199 -6.37 -13.08 2.62
N PRO A 200 -7.02 -13.32 3.78
CA PRO A 200 -6.51 -12.82 5.07
C PRO A 200 -5.16 -13.45 5.47
N GLN A 201 -4.87 -14.67 5.01
CA GLN A 201 -3.61 -15.35 5.31
C GLN A 201 -2.42 -14.69 4.60
N LEU A 202 -2.67 -13.90 3.54
CA LEU A 202 -1.64 -13.12 2.85
C LEU A 202 -1.11 -11.98 3.74
N TYR A 203 -1.90 -11.55 4.73
CA TYR A 203 -1.60 -10.47 5.67
C TYR A 203 -1.67 -10.94 7.12
N ALA A 204 -1.38 -12.22 7.38
CA ALA A 204 -1.30 -12.78 8.72
C ALA A 204 -0.08 -12.24 9.50
N THR A 205 -0.05 -12.44 10.82
CA THR A 205 1.02 -11.91 11.72
C THR A 205 2.42 -12.47 11.44
N ASN A 206 2.55 -13.57 10.69
CA ASN A 206 3.83 -14.08 10.21
C ASN A 206 4.28 -13.45 8.88
N SER A 207 3.41 -12.70 8.20
CA SER A 207 3.80 -11.88 7.04
C SER A 207 4.42 -10.56 7.47
N ILE A 208 5.30 -9.98 6.66
CA ILE A 208 5.95 -8.70 6.96
C ILE A 208 4.91 -7.57 7.04
N LEU A 209 4.02 -7.49 6.06
CA LEU A 209 2.96 -6.47 6.06
C LEU A 209 1.95 -6.73 7.17
N GLY A 210 1.51 -7.97 7.38
CA GLY A 210 0.56 -8.31 8.44
C GLY A 210 1.10 -8.16 9.85
N LYS A 211 2.42 -8.25 10.06
CA LYS A 211 3.07 -7.91 11.33
C LYS A 211 3.20 -6.39 11.55
N TRP A 212 3.30 -5.63 10.45
CA TRP A 212 3.42 -4.19 10.48
C TRP A 212 2.07 -3.49 10.71
N LEU A 213 0.98 -4.06 10.17
CA LEU A 213 -0.42 -3.64 10.37
C LEU A 213 -0.96 -4.00 11.75
#